data_AF-A0A6A1W6B3-F1
#
_entry.id   AF-A0A6A1W6B3-F1
#
_cell.length_a   1.000
_cell.length_b   1.000
_cell.length_c   1.000
_cell.angle_alpha   90.00
_cell.angle_beta   90.00
_cell.angle_gamma   90.00
#
_symmetry.space_group_name_H-M   'P 1'
#
loop_
_entity.id
_entity.type
_entity.pdbx_description
1 polymer ?
#
loop_
_entity_poly.entity_id
_entity_poly.type
_entity_poly.pdbx_seq_one_letter_code
_entity_poly.pdbx_strand_id
1 'polypeptide(L)'
;MPATDYQGSSAAFSIGRSILSLRRDQAVHSMEATHDLELELDAFQKQIMDRFADLTSGGPEDLLSLAWVRKLLDAFLCCQEEFRAILFNRRALVLRPPMDRMVTEYLERSVKALDVCNAIRDGIEQVRQWEKLIEIVLCALENHKTLGEGQFRRAKKALIELAIAMLDEKDPNAVIAHRNRSFGRGNNSSPRDHHHSQHQNRSLGHFRSLSWSVSRSWSAARQLQAIGTNLTAPKGNELVATNGLAAVVYTMNSVLLFVMWALVAAIPCQDRGLQVHFSVPRQFVWSGPVLSLHERILEESKKRDRKNACGLLRELHQLERCARVLSELADSVQFPLSDEKEMEVRQRVQELSQVCQAMEEGLDPLERQVREVFHRIVQSRTEGLDSLGGRPSNSE
;
A
#
# COMPACT_ATOMS: atom_id res chain seq x y z
N MET A 1 7.29 107.71 -11.97
CA MET A 1 6.57 107.60 -10.69
C MET A 1 5.95 106.21 -10.61
N PRO A 2 6.11 105.50 -9.48
CA PRO A 2 5.80 104.07 -9.35
C PRO A 2 4.41 103.81 -8.76
N ALA A 3 3.92 102.59 -8.94
CA ALA A 3 2.87 102.00 -8.11
C ALA A 3 3.34 100.59 -7.70
N THR A 4 3.02 100.28 -6.45
CA THR A 4 3.63 99.33 -5.51
C THR A 4 3.30 97.85 -5.70
N ASP A 5 4.21 97.03 -5.17
CA ASP A 5 4.11 95.60 -4.90
C ASP A 5 2.85 95.18 -4.11
N TYR A 6 2.38 93.95 -4.30
CA TYR A 6 1.93 93.10 -3.18
C TYR A 6 2.06 91.60 -3.51
N GLN A 7 2.60 90.88 -2.52
CA GLN A 7 2.89 89.44 -2.50
C GLN A 7 1.63 88.55 -2.61
N GLY A 8 1.81 87.40 -3.27
CA GLY A 8 0.88 86.27 -3.21
C GLY A 8 1.61 84.97 -3.53
N SER A 9 2.15 84.31 -2.50
CA SER A 9 2.62 82.93 -2.59
C SER A 9 1.44 81.99 -2.87
N SER A 10 1.46 81.34 -4.04
CA SER A 10 0.61 80.18 -4.31
C SER A 10 1.50 78.99 -4.66
N ALA A 11 1.47 77.99 -3.78
CA ALA A 11 2.14 76.72 -3.96
C ALA A 11 1.67 76.03 -5.25
N ALA A 12 2.61 75.76 -6.16
CA ALA A 12 2.38 74.85 -7.28
C ALA A 12 2.48 73.41 -6.75
N PHE A 13 1.35 72.71 -6.76
CA PHE A 13 1.30 71.27 -6.50
C PHE A 13 2.09 70.53 -7.59
N SER A 14 3.25 70.00 -7.20
CA SER A 14 4.02 69.04 -7.98
C SER A 14 3.32 67.68 -7.96
N ILE A 15 2.40 67.43 -8.91
CA ILE A 15 1.94 66.08 -9.25
C ILE A 15 2.95 65.51 -10.25
N GLY A 16 3.98 64.86 -9.73
CA GLY A 16 5.04 64.32 -10.57
C GLY A 16 5.98 63.43 -9.79
N ARG A 17 5.46 62.32 -9.26
CA ARG A 17 6.18 61.09 -8.88
C ARG A 17 5.20 60.13 -8.19
N SER A 18 4.98 58.95 -8.77
CA SER A 18 5.10 57.64 -8.10
C SER A 18 4.35 56.52 -8.85
N ILE A 19 4.77 56.21 -10.08
CA ILE A 19 4.32 54.98 -10.80
C ILE A 19 5.46 53.95 -10.89
N LEU A 20 6.70 54.33 -10.51
CA LEU A 20 7.88 53.47 -10.60
C LEU A 20 8.27 52.78 -9.27
N SER A 21 7.71 53.18 -8.12
CA SER A 21 7.92 52.46 -6.86
C SER A 21 6.97 51.27 -6.72
N LEU A 22 5.72 51.39 -7.18
CA LEU A 22 4.72 50.31 -7.09
C LEU A 22 5.12 49.07 -7.93
N ARG A 23 5.74 49.28 -9.11
CA ARG A 23 6.29 48.18 -9.91
C ARG A 23 7.56 47.57 -9.32
N ARG A 24 8.34 48.33 -8.55
CA ARG A 24 9.53 47.80 -7.85
C ARG A 24 9.11 46.99 -6.63
N ASP A 25 8.20 47.49 -5.80
CA ASP A 25 7.70 46.74 -4.64
C ASP A 25 6.91 45.49 -5.08
N GLN A 26 6.13 45.58 -6.15
CA GLN A 26 5.42 44.41 -6.70
C GLN A 26 6.37 43.39 -7.35
N ALA A 27 7.47 43.83 -7.97
CA ALA A 27 8.50 42.93 -8.49
C ALA A 27 9.33 42.30 -7.35
N VAL A 28 9.65 43.05 -6.30
CA VAL A 28 10.39 42.57 -5.13
C VAL A 28 9.56 41.54 -4.36
N HIS A 29 8.28 41.83 -4.07
CA HIS A 29 7.37 40.87 -3.45
C HIS A 29 7.07 39.65 -4.33
N SER A 30 7.04 39.81 -5.66
CA SER A 30 6.89 38.68 -6.59
C SER A 30 8.13 37.80 -6.66
N MET A 31 9.33 38.38 -6.56
CA MET A 31 10.58 37.62 -6.51
C MET A 31 10.75 36.90 -5.17
N GLU A 32 10.38 37.54 -4.06
CA GLU A 32 10.39 36.96 -2.71
C GLU A 32 9.41 35.78 -2.60
N ALA A 33 8.17 35.92 -3.09
CA ALA A 33 7.19 34.82 -3.10
C ALA A 33 7.56 33.64 -4.00
N THR A 34 8.35 33.88 -5.06
CA THR A 34 8.84 32.80 -5.94
C THR A 34 10.00 32.07 -5.28
N HIS A 35 10.90 32.79 -4.60
CA HIS A 35 12.01 32.20 -3.87
C HIS A 35 11.52 31.37 -2.66
N ASP A 36 10.52 31.86 -1.93
CA ASP A 36 9.88 31.12 -0.83
C ASP A 36 9.26 29.80 -1.32
N LEU A 37 8.65 29.81 -2.50
CA LEU A 37 8.11 28.59 -3.11
C LEU A 37 9.23 27.61 -3.47
N GLU A 38 10.29 28.07 -4.15
CA GLU A 38 11.44 27.22 -4.50
C GLU A 38 12.04 26.54 -3.26
N LEU A 39 12.21 27.28 -2.16
CA LEU A 39 12.69 26.73 -0.89
C LEU A 39 11.74 25.68 -0.29
N GLU A 40 10.43 25.93 -0.34
CA GLU A 40 9.40 24.97 0.11
C GLU A 40 9.45 23.68 -0.73
N LEU A 41 9.63 23.79 -2.05
CA LEU A 41 9.71 22.65 -2.95
C LEU A 41 10.99 21.84 -2.72
N ASP A 42 12.14 22.51 -2.56
CA ASP A 42 13.42 21.85 -2.27
C ASP A 42 13.39 21.15 -0.91
N ALA A 43 12.78 21.77 0.11
CA ALA A 43 12.59 21.16 1.42
C ALA A 43 11.76 19.87 1.33
N PHE A 44 10.67 19.89 0.56
CA PHE A 44 9.84 18.71 0.33
C PHE A 44 10.60 17.58 -0.36
N GLN A 45 11.35 17.88 -1.42
CA GLN A 45 12.17 16.90 -2.13
C GLN A 45 13.23 16.26 -1.20
N LYS A 46 13.84 17.09 -0.34
CA LYS A 46 14.81 16.64 0.65
C LYS A 46 14.18 15.78 1.75
N GLN A 47 13.01 16.15 2.25
CA GLN A 47 12.28 15.34 3.24
C GLN A 47 11.95 13.94 2.71
N ILE A 48 11.53 13.84 1.45
CA ILE A 48 11.32 12.54 0.80
C ILE A 48 12.62 11.77 0.72
N MET A 49 13.70 12.40 0.27
CA MET A 49 15.03 11.77 0.21
C MET A 49 15.44 11.22 1.58
N ASP A 50 15.34 12.03 2.65
CA ASP A 50 15.74 11.65 4.01
C ASP A 50 14.89 10.48 4.54
N ARG A 51 13.57 10.52 4.35
CA ARG A 51 12.65 9.45 4.75
C ARG A 51 12.95 8.13 4.04
N PHE A 52 13.23 8.17 2.74
CA PHE A 52 13.55 6.97 1.97
C PHE A 52 14.99 6.49 2.20
N ALA A 53 15.93 7.38 2.49
CA ALA A 53 17.27 7.01 2.92
C ALA A 53 17.23 6.27 4.29
N ASP A 54 16.38 6.72 5.21
CA ASP A 54 16.16 6.04 6.49
C ASP A 54 15.46 4.67 6.34
N LEU A 55 14.75 4.42 5.23
CA LEU A 55 14.26 3.09 4.88
C LEU A 55 15.35 2.18 4.30
N THR A 56 16.40 2.77 3.71
CA THR A 56 17.55 2.02 3.16
C THR A 56 18.61 1.68 4.21
N SER A 57 18.68 2.42 5.32
CA SER A 57 19.70 2.29 6.37
C SER A 57 19.60 1.00 7.18
N GLY A 58 18.43 0.34 7.17
CA GLY A 58 18.21 -0.95 7.82
C GLY A 58 19.03 -2.08 7.19
N GLY A 59 19.34 -3.09 8.01
CA GLY A 59 20.09 -4.27 7.55
C GLY A 59 19.36 -5.00 6.41
N PRO A 60 20.05 -5.86 5.64
CA PRO A 60 19.40 -6.69 4.61
C PRO A 60 18.28 -7.56 5.22
N GLU A 61 18.42 -7.96 6.48
CA GLU A 61 17.46 -8.76 7.24
C GLU A 61 16.20 -8.00 7.68
N ASP A 62 16.20 -6.66 7.62
CA ASP A 62 15.05 -5.83 8.02
C ASP A 62 14.10 -5.54 6.86
N LEU A 63 14.59 -5.63 5.63
CA LEU A 63 13.84 -5.32 4.42
C LEU A 63 12.60 -6.22 4.31
N LEU A 64 11.44 -5.59 4.03
CA LEU A 64 10.14 -6.26 3.92
C LEU A 64 9.72 -7.03 5.19
N SER A 65 10.25 -6.68 6.36
CA SER A 65 9.63 -7.05 7.64
C SER A 65 8.34 -6.27 7.88
N LEU A 66 7.45 -6.77 8.76
CA LEU A 66 6.28 -6.01 9.23
C LEU A 66 6.66 -4.61 9.72
N ALA A 67 7.73 -4.48 10.50
CA ALA A 67 8.22 -3.19 10.98
C ALA A 67 8.66 -2.26 9.84
N TRP A 68 9.36 -2.79 8.84
CA TRP A 68 9.81 -2.01 7.68
C TRP A 68 8.63 -1.54 6.82
N VAL A 69 7.64 -2.41 6.56
CA VAL A 69 6.43 -2.04 5.79
C VAL A 69 5.66 -0.94 6.52
N ARG A 70 5.54 -1.04 7.85
CA ARG A 70 4.93 0.02 8.66
C ARG A 70 5.68 1.35 8.55
N LYS A 71 7.02 1.32 8.63
CA LYS A 71 7.86 2.51 8.45
C LYS A 71 7.70 3.12 7.05
N LEU A 72 7.54 2.29 6.02
CA LEU A 72 7.24 2.75 4.65
C LEU A 72 5.89 3.47 4.58
N LEU A 73 4.85 2.92 5.22
CA LEU A 73 3.52 3.55 5.27
C LEU A 73 3.56 4.87 6.06
N ASP A 74 4.28 4.93 7.17
CA ASP A 74 4.46 6.18 7.94
C ASP A 74 5.17 7.25 7.10
N ALA A 75 6.23 6.87 6.38
CA ALA A 75 6.90 7.77 5.44
C ALA A 75 5.93 8.28 4.37
N PHE A 76 5.14 7.39 3.76
CA PHE A 76 4.13 7.75 2.77
C PHE A 76 3.09 8.74 3.31
N LEU A 77 2.53 8.46 4.49
CA LEU A 77 1.53 9.31 5.14
C LEU A 77 2.09 10.70 5.45
N CYS A 78 3.35 10.79 5.88
CA CYS A 78 4.02 12.08 6.09
C CYS A 78 4.20 12.85 4.78
N CYS A 79 4.71 12.20 3.72
CA CYS A 79 4.87 12.83 2.41
C CYS A 79 3.53 13.31 1.86
N GLN A 80 2.45 12.55 2.08
CA GLN A 80 1.12 12.91 1.62
C GLN A 80 0.55 14.13 2.36
N GLU A 81 0.83 14.27 3.66
CA GLU A 81 0.42 15.44 4.43
C GLU A 81 1.17 16.71 4.00
N GLU A 82 2.48 16.61 3.82
CA GLU A 82 3.31 17.73 3.32
C GLU A 82 2.88 18.14 1.91
N PHE A 83 2.63 17.16 1.03
CA PHE A 83 2.11 17.43 -0.31
C PHE A 83 0.77 18.14 -0.28
N ARG A 84 -0.16 17.68 0.57
CA ARG A 84 -1.47 18.31 0.75
C ARG A 84 -1.33 19.75 1.20
N ALA A 85 -0.43 20.03 2.15
CA ALA A 85 -0.14 21.39 2.62
C ALA A 85 0.36 22.29 1.48
N ILE A 86 1.30 21.83 0.66
CA ILE A 86 1.82 22.59 -0.50
C ILE A 86 0.67 22.93 -1.47
N LEU A 87 -0.16 21.94 -1.83
CA LEU A 87 -1.28 22.17 -2.74
C LEU A 87 -2.31 23.16 -2.17
N PHE A 88 -2.58 23.07 -0.87
CA PHE A 88 -3.51 23.95 -0.18
C PHE A 88 -2.99 25.39 -0.09
N ASN A 89 -1.74 25.57 0.33
CA ASN A 89 -1.09 26.88 0.44
C ASN A 89 -0.98 27.59 -0.90
N ARG A 90 -0.82 26.84 -1.99
CA ARG A 90 -0.67 27.35 -3.36
C ARG A 90 -1.92 27.14 -4.21
N ARG A 91 -3.11 27.06 -3.60
CA ARG A 91 -4.39 26.76 -4.28
C ARG A 91 -4.67 27.61 -5.53
N ALA A 92 -4.32 28.90 -5.51
CA ALA A 92 -4.52 29.79 -6.65
C ALA A 92 -3.70 29.37 -7.89
N LEU A 93 -2.52 28.78 -7.70
CA LEU A 93 -1.69 28.23 -8.78
C LEU A 93 -2.19 26.85 -9.21
N VAL A 94 -2.64 26.03 -8.25
CA VAL A 94 -3.14 24.67 -8.48
C VAL A 94 -4.42 24.66 -9.33
N LEU A 95 -5.32 25.62 -9.15
CA LEU A 95 -6.58 25.69 -9.89
C LEU A 95 -6.43 26.17 -11.35
N ARG A 96 -5.22 26.58 -11.76
CA ARG A 96 -4.91 27.06 -13.11
C ARG A 96 -4.34 25.94 -13.98
N PRO A 97 -4.64 25.91 -15.29
CA PRO A 97 -3.95 25.03 -16.22
C PRO A 97 -2.44 25.32 -16.29
N PRO A 98 -1.58 24.29 -16.40
CA PRO A 98 -1.90 22.86 -16.51
C PRO A 98 -2.00 22.12 -15.16
N MET A 99 -1.81 22.81 -14.03
CA MET A 99 -1.74 22.20 -12.70
C MET A 99 -3.04 21.52 -12.27
N ASP A 100 -4.19 22.10 -12.61
CA ASP A 100 -5.51 21.55 -12.31
C ASP A 100 -5.68 20.13 -12.87
N ARG A 101 -5.24 19.93 -14.12
CA ARG A 101 -5.21 18.63 -14.78
C ARG A 101 -4.24 17.67 -14.11
N MET A 102 -3.01 18.10 -13.80
CA MET A 102 -2.01 17.23 -13.17
C MET A 102 -2.46 16.73 -11.79
N VAL A 103 -3.09 17.59 -10.99
CA VAL A 103 -3.66 17.21 -9.69
C VAL A 103 -4.85 16.26 -9.87
N THR A 104 -5.72 16.53 -10.85
CA THR A 104 -6.84 15.63 -11.18
C THR A 104 -6.34 14.24 -11.56
N GLU A 105 -5.33 14.14 -12.42
CA GLU A 105 -4.74 12.86 -12.81
C GLU A 105 -4.04 12.15 -11.64
N TYR A 106 -3.47 12.87 -10.67
CA TYR A 106 -2.95 12.30 -9.43
C TYR A 106 -4.09 11.70 -8.57
N LEU A 107 -5.21 12.42 -8.43
CA LEU A 107 -6.36 11.94 -7.66
C LEU A 107 -6.97 10.69 -8.31
N GLU A 108 -7.05 10.63 -9.64
CA GLU A 108 -7.50 9.44 -10.37
C GLU A 108 -6.58 8.23 -10.12
N ARG A 109 -5.26 8.43 -10.10
CA ARG A 109 -4.30 7.37 -9.73
C ARG A 109 -4.44 6.96 -8.28
N SER A 110 -4.69 7.90 -7.38
CA SER A 110 -4.92 7.64 -5.96
C SER A 110 -6.17 6.80 -5.73
N VAL A 111 -7.23 6.98 -6.53
CA VAL A 111 -8.41 6.10 -6.50
C VAL A 111 -8.05 4.65 -6.83
N LYS A 112 -7.21 4.42 -7.84
CA LYS A 112 -6.74 3.05 -8.17
C LYS A 112 -5.93 2.43 -7.02
N ALA A 113 -5.21 3.25 -6.24
CA ALA A 113 -4.51 2.79 -5.05
C ALA A 113 -5.46 2.31 -3.93
N LEU A 114 -6.73 2.76 -3.90
CA LEU A 114 -7.73 2.24 -2.96
C LEU A 114 -8.02 0.75 -3.21
N ASP A 115 -8.04 0.32 -4.48
CA ASP A 115 -8.23 -1.08 -4.83
C ASP A 115 -7.05 -1.94 -4.33
N VAL A 116 -5.83 -1.39 -4.40
CA VAL A 116 -4.63 -2.02 -3.82
C VAL A 116 -4.79 -2.12 -2.31
N CYS A 117 -5.17 -1.04 -1.60
CA CYS A 117 -5.39 -1.08 -0.16
C CYS A 117 -6.42 -2.15 0.26
N ASN A 118 -7.50 -2.32 -0.52
CA ASN A 118 -8.49 -3.36 -0.29
C ASN A 118 -7.89 -4.76 -0.44
N ALA A 119 -7.13 -5.01 -1.51
CA ALA A 119 -6.48 -6.30 -1.74
C ALA A 119 -5.43 -6.61 -0.66
N ILE A 120 -4.71 -5.60 -0.18
CA ILE A 120 -3.72 -5.74 0.89
C ILE A 120 -4.39 -6.09 2.22
N ARG A 121 -5.50 -5.44 2.57
CA ARG A 121 -6.30 -5.81 3.74
C ARG A 121 -6.80 -7.26 3.65
N ASP A 122 -7.31 -7.66 2.48
CA ASP A 122 -7.75 -9.04 2.25
C ASP A 122 -6.57 -10.03 2.37
N GLY A 123 -5.37 -9.65 1.91
CA GLY A 123 -4.13 -10.39 2.10
C GLY A 123 -3.75 -10.54 3.57
N ILE A 124 -3.84 -9.46 4.37
CA ILE A 124 -3.64 -9.51 5.82
C ILE A 124 -4.63 -10.48 6.48
N GLU A 125 -5.90 -10.49 6.06
CA GLU A 125 -6.88 -11.45 6.58
C GLU A 125 -6.56 -12.90 6.19
N GLN A 126 -6.01 -13.13 4.99
CA GLN A 126 -5.51 -14.45 4.60
C GLN A 126 -4.37 -14.90 5.51
N VAL A 127 -3.45 -13.99 5.86
CA VAL A 127 -2.38 -14.28 6.82
C VAL A 127 -2.94 -14.68 8.19
N ARG A 128 -3.96 -13.99 8.70
CA ARG A 128 -4.63 -14.37 9.95
C ARG A 128 -5.32 -15.73 9.91
N GLN A 129 -5.76 -16.16 8.72
CA GLN A 129 -6.30 -17.52 8.57
C GLN A 129 -5.20 -18.57 8.66
N TRP A 130 -3.97 -18.25 8.21
CA TRP A 130 -2.81 -19.11 8.40
C TRP A 130 -2.40 -19.20 9.88
N GLU A 131 -2.43 -18.09 10.63
CA GLU A 131 -2.20 -18.07 12.08
C GLU A 131 -3.11 -19.06 12.82
N LYS A 132 -4.40 -19.13 12.45
CA LYS A 132 -5.34 -20.11 13.04
C LYS A 132 -4.93 -21.56 12.78
N LEU A 133 -4.32 -21.86 11.63
CA LEU A 133 -3.82 -23.21 11.33
C LEU A 133 -2.56 -23.52 12.14
N ILE A 134 -1.69 -22.53 12.32
CA ILE A 134 -0.48 -22.64 13.13
C ILE A 134 -0.82 -22.84 14.60
N GLU A 135 -1.82 -22.14 15.12
CA GLU A 135 -2.31 -22.30 16.48
C GLU A 135 -2.72 -23.75 16.77
N ILE A 136 -3.31 -24.44 15.78
CA ILE A 136 -3.62 -25.88 15.89
C ILE A 136 -2.35 -26.72 16.02
N VAL A 137 -1.29 -26.39 15.28
CA VAL A 137 0.02 -27.06 15.34
C VAL A 137 0.67 -26.83 16.70
N LEU A 138 0.72 -25.58 17.17
CA LEU A 138 1.29 -25.22 18.47
C LEU A 138 0.51 -25.91 19.61
N CYS A 139 -0.81 -25.84 19.61
CA CYS A 139 -1.66 -26.54 20.58
C CYS A 139 -1.42 -28.06 20.61
N ALA A 140 -1.12 -28.67 19.46
CA ALA A 140 -0.88 -30.10 19.36
C ALA A 140 0.51 -30.51 19.88
N LEU A 141 1.53 -29.66 19.79
CA LEU A 141 2.93 -30.03 20.02
C LEU A 141 3.61 -29.34 21.21
N GLU A 142 3.10 -28.21 21.72
CA GLU A 142 3.81 -27.38 22.72
C GLU A 142 3.58 -27.85 24.18
N ASN A 143 2.34 -28.21 24.54
CA ASN A 143 1.92 -28.31 25.95
C ASN A 143 1.82 -29.74 26.52
N HIS A 144 2.51 -30.71 25.92
CA HIS A 144 2.39 -32.11 26.31
C HIS A 144 3.67 -32.67 26.94
N LYS A 145 3.50 -33.39 28.07
CA LYS A 145 4.59 -34.07 28.80
C LYS A 145 5.25 -35.18 27.98
N THR A 146 4.51 -35.78 27.05
CA THR A 146 4.99 -36.80 26.12
C THR A 146 4.35 -36.55 24.77
N LEU A 147 5.15 -36.56 23.71
CA LEU A 147 4.64 -36.40 22.35
C LEU A 147 4.14 -37.74 21.79
N GLY A 148 2.87 -37.81 21.42
CA GLY A 148 2.21 -39.02 20.93
C GLY A 148 1.82 -38.95 19.46
N GLU A 149 1.56 -40.12 18.86
CA GLU A 149 1.20 -40.26 17.44
C GLU A 149 -0.05 -39.44 17.05
N GLY A 150 -1.03 -39.34 17.94
CA GLY A 150 -2.24 -38.55 17.70
C GLY A 150 -1.98 -37.05 17.56
N GLN A 151 -1.04 -36.50 18.33
CA GLN A 151 -0.65 -35.10 18.27
C GLN A 151 0.05 -34.78 16.94
N PHE A 152 0.97 -35.65 16.53
CA PHE A 152 1.64 -35.55 15.24
C PHE A 152 0.67 -35.64 14.07
N ARG A 153 -0.32 -36.55 14.13
CA ARG A 153 -1.38 -36.62 13.10
C ARG A 153 -2.19 -35.32 13.01
N ARG A 154 -2.52 -34.70 14.14
CA ARG A 154 -3.24 -33.42 14.18
C ARG A 154 -2.39 -32.28 13.62
N ALA A 155 -1.14 -32.16 14.07
CA ALA A 155 -0.20 -31.14 13.59
C ALA A 155 0.05 -31.29 12.09
N LYS A 156 0.33 -32.51 11.61
CA LYS A 156 0.53 -32.82 10.19
C LYS A 156 -0.68 -32.44 9.34
N LYS A 157 -1.90 -32.73 9.80
CA LYS A 157 -3.11 -32.30 9.07
C LYS A 157 -3.18 -30.78 8.93
N ALA A 158 -2.95 -30.04 10.00
CA ALA A 158 -2.98 -28.57 9.98
C ALA A 158 -1.86 -27.99 9.10
N LEU A 159 -0.65 -28.59 9.12
CA LEU A 159 0.46 -28.18 8.26
C LEU A 159 0.18 -28.43 6.77
N ILE A 160 -0.49 -29.54 6.42
CA ILE A 160 -0.94 -29.80 5.05
C ILE A 160 -2.00 -28.78 4.62
N GLU A 161 -2.98 -28.49 5.47
CA GLU A 161 -3.99 -27.44 5.20
C GLU A 161 -3.34 -26.06 5.01
N LEU A 162 -2.33 -25.73 5.81
CA LEU A 162 -1.54 -24.50 5.69
C LEU A 162 -0.79 -24.46 4.36
N ALA A 163 -0.10 -25.53 3.99
CA ALA A 163 0.62 -25.62 2.72
C ALA A 163 -0.32 -25.44 1.53
N ILE A 164 -1.51 -26.05 1.56
CA ILE A 164 -2.55 -25.86 0.53
C ILE A 164 -3.02 -24.39 0.50
N ALA A 165 -3.33 -23.81 1.66
CA ALA A 165 -3.83 -22.44 1.76
C ALA A 165 -2.81 -21.38 1.32
N MET A 166 -1.51 -21.69 1.42
CA MET A 166 -0.41 -20.85 0.93
C MET A 166 -0.21 -21.00 -0.60
N LEU A 167 -0.56 -22.16 -1.18
CA LEU A 167 -0.45 -22.39 -2.63
C LEU A 167 -1.67 -21.88 -3.42
N ASP A 168 -2.83 -21.70 -2.77
CA ASP A 168 -4.09 -21.42 -3.44
C ASP A 168 -4.17 -19.98 -3.98
N GLU A 169 -3.98 -19.80 -5.28
CA GLU A 169 -4.53 -18.69 -6.08
C GLU A 169 -6.06 -18.91 -6.23
N LYS A 170 -6.76 -18.89 -5.09
CA LYS A 170 -8.21 -18.79 -4.90
C LYS A 170 -9.08 -19.47 -5.98
N ASP A 171 -9.22 -20.79 -5.90
CA ASP A 171 -10.40 -21.49 -6.45
C ASP A 171 -11.36 -21.89 -5.30
N PRO A 172 -12.35 -21.07 -4.93
CA PRO A 172 -13.10 -21.19 -3.67
C PRO A 172 -14.05 -22.40 -3.61
N ASN A 173 -14.13 -23.22 -4.66
CA ASN A 173 -14.91 -24.46 -4.64
C ASN A 173 -14.21 -25.61 -3.91
N ALA A 174 -12.89 -25.56 -3.68
CA ALA A 174 -12.18 -26.62 -2.98
C ALA A 174 -12.41 -26.59 -1.46
N VAL A 175 -12.46 -25.39 -0.85
CA VAL A 175 -12.52 -25.26 0.62
C VAL A 175 -13.91 -25.58 1.19
N ILE A 176 -14.99 -25.34 0.44
CA ILE A 176 -16.36 -25.67 0.88
C ILE A 176 -16.64 -27.18 0.73
N ALA A 177 -16.04 -27.84 -0.28
CA ALA A 177 -16.22 -29.27 -0.50
C ALA A 177 -15.58 -30.15 0.58
N HIS A 178 -14.50 -29.68 1.24
CA HIS A 178 -13.80 -30.44 2.28
C HIS A 178 -14.39 -30.29 3.70
N ARG A 179 -15.24 -29.28 3.96
CA ARG A 179 -15.79 -29.03 5.30
C ARG A 179 -17.12 -29.75 5.61
N ASN A 180 -17.81 -30.31 4.61
CA ASN A 180 -19.15 -30.89 4.80
C ASN A 180 -19.22 -32.41 4.55
N ARG A 181 -18.29 -33.19 5.11
CA ARG A 181 -18.38 -34.67 5.10
C ARG A 181 -18.14 -35.27 6.49
N SER A 182 -19.08 -35.02 7.40
CA SER A 182 -19.24 -35.84 8.60
C SER A 182 -20.69 -35.82 9.09
N PHE A 183 -21.20 -37.03 9.33
CA PHE A 183 -22.49 -37.42 9.94
C PHE A 183 -23.73 -37.48 9.03
N GLY A 184 -23.94 -38.67 8.46
CA GLY A 184 -25.25 -39.18 8.05
C GLY A 184 -25.31 -40.68 8.33
N ARG A 185 -25.83 -41.06 9.51
CA ARG A 185 -26.22 -42.45 9.82
C ARG A 185 -27.40 -42.85 8.93
N GLY A 186 -27.42 -44.10 8.48
CA GLY A 186 -28.38 -44.60 7.52
C GLY A 186 -29.81 -44.78 8.03
N ASN A 187 -30.74 -44.95 7.09
CA ASN A 187 -31.79 -45.94 7.22
C ASN A 187 -32.36 -46.33 5.84
N ASN A 188 -32.54 -47.64 5.64
CA ASN A 188 -33.26 -48.26 4.52
C ASN A 188 -34.78 -48.11 4.73
N SER A 189 -35.53 -47.73 3.67
CA SER A 189 -36.82 -48.36 3.30
C SER A 189 -37.45 -47.72 2.05
N SER A 190 -37.36 -48.43 0.93
CA SER A 190 -38.35 -48.71 -0.13
C SER A 190 -39.19 -47.61 -0.84
N PRO A 191 -39.64 -47.88 -2.10
CA PRO A 191 -39.94 -46.86 -3.12
C PRO A 191 -41.45 -46.72 -3.43
N ARG A 192 -41.87 -45.58 -4.02
CA ARG A 192 -42.83 -45.48 -5.15
C ARG A 192 -43.18 -44.03 -5.56
N ASP A 193 -43.14 -43.86 -6.88
CA ASP A 193 -44.08 -43.18 -7.79
C ASP A 193 -44.26 -41.65 -7.87
N HIS A 194 -43.80 -41.15 -9.03
CA HIS A 194 -44.54 -40.38 -10.05
C HIS A 194 -44.75 -38.84 -9.98
N HIS A 195 -44.05 -38.21 -10.95
CA HIS A 195 -44.51 -37.24 -11.97
C HIS A 195 -44.46 -35.71 -11.75
N HIS A 196 -43.77 -35.08 -12.72
CA HIS A 196 -43.90 -33.73 -13.29
C HIS A 196 -43.59 -32.49 -12.43
N SER A 197 -42.41 -31.89 -12.65
CA SER A 197 -42.33 -30.61 -13.37
C SER A 197 -40.88 -30.12 -13.47
N GLN A 198 -40.69 -29.30 -14.47
CA GLN A 198 -39.48 -28.94 -15.17
C GLN A 198 -38.77 -27.76 -14.48
N HIS A 199 -37.44 -27.83 -14.38
CA HIS A 199 -36.51 -26.74 -14.14
C HIS A 199 -36.94 -25.63 -13.15
N GLN A 200 -36.66 -25.83 -11.86
CA GLN A 200 -36.19 -24.72 -11.02
C GLN A 200 -34.97 -25.15 -10.23
N ASN A 201 -33.81 -24.80 -10.79
CA ASN A 201 -32.56 -24.68 -10.06
C ASN A 201 -32.74 -23.55 -9.04
N ARG A 202 -33.41 -23.83 -7.92
CA ARG A 202 -33.46 -22.90 -6.78
C ARG A 202 -32.07 -22.85 -6.19
N SER A 203 -31.28 -21.89 -6.68
CA SER A 203 -30.08 -21.42 -6.00
C SER A 203 -30.47 -21.08 -4.58
N LEU A 204 -30.14 -21.99 -3.64
CA LEU A 204 -30.23 -21.70 -2.22
C LEU A 204 -29.36 -20.47 -1.99
N GLY A 205 -30.01 -19.43 -1.46
CA GLY A 205 -29.53 -18.06 -1.49
C GLY A 205 -28.06 -17.93 -1.13
N HIS A 206 -27.35 -17.22 -2.00
CA HIS A 206 -26.13 -16.52 -1.61
C HIS A 206 -26.46 -15.72 -0.35
N PHE A 207 -26.06 -16.24 0.81
CA PHE A 207 -25.81 -15.39 1.95
C PHE A 207 -24.77 -14.39 1.47
N ARG A 208 -25.24 -13.17 1.17
CA ARG A 208 -24.41 -11.99 1.03
C ARG A 208 -23.80 -11.77 2.41
N SER A 209 -22.72 -12.50 2.72
CA SER A 209 -21.72 -11.92 3.58
C SER A 209 -21.29 -10.64 2.89
N LEU A 210 -21.22 -9.55 3.64
CA LEU A 210 -20.50 -8.34 3.24
C LEU A 210 -18.99 -8.65 3.23
N SER A 211 -18.60 -9.76 2.60
CA SER A 211 -17.21 -10.02 2.29
C SER A 211 -16.86 -9.02 1.19
N TRP A 212 -16.04 -8.05 1.55
CA TRP A 212 -15.40 -7.10 0.64
C TRP A 212 -14.38 -7.81 -0.27
N SER A 213 -14.73 -9.00 -0.76
CA SER A 213 -13.87 -9.83 -1.56
C SER A 213 -13.64 -9.17 -2.91
N VAL A 214 -12.38 -8.98 -3.24
CA VAL A 214 -11.96 -8.55 -4.57
C VAL A 214 -12.52 -9.51 -5.65
N SER A 215 -13.01 -8.94 -6.75
CA SER A 215 -13.55 -9.68 -7.91
C SER A 215 -12.51 -10.66 -8.47
N ARG A 216 -12.95 -11.81 -8.97
CA ARG A 216 -12.10 -12.80 -9.66
C ARG A 216 -11.34 -12.24 -10.87
N SER A 217 -11.79 -11.12 -11.43
CA SER A 217 -11.17 -10.43 -12.57
C SER A 217 -10.08 -9.40 -12.19
N TRP A 218 -9.86 -9.19 -10.89
CA TRP A 218 -8.87 -8.23 -10.41
C TRP A 218 -7.45 -8.78 -10.52
N SER A 219 -6.49 -7.87 -10.67
CA SER A 219 -5.07 -8.18 -10.77
C SER A 219 -4.26 -7.04 -10.18
N ALA A 220 -3.38 -7.35 -9.24
CA ALA A 220 -2.49 -6.36 -8.64
C ALA A 220 -1.58 -5.74 -9.71
N ALA A 221 -1.03 -6.56 -10.61
CA ALA A 221 -0.21 -6.10 -11.73
C ALA A 221 -0.94 -5.09 -12.63
N ARG A 222 -2.20 -5.34 -12.97
CA ARG A 222 -3.02 -4.40 -13.77
C ARG A 222 -3.28 -3.09 -13.04
N GLN A 223 -3.53 -3.14 -11.72
CA GLN A 223 -3.73 -1.93 -10.92
C GLN A 223 -2.46 -1.11 -10.82
N LEU A 224 -1.32 -1.74 -10.56
CA LEU A 224 -0.02 -1.06 -10.52
C LEU A 224 0.35 -0.47 -11.88
N GLN A 225 0.10 -1.21 -12.96
CA GLN A 225 0.24 -0.66 -14.31
C GLN A 225 -0.64 0.57 -14.47
N ALA A 226 -1.93 0.49 -14.12
CA ALA A 226 -2.86 1.61 -14.26
C ALA A 226 -2.49 2.85 -13.41
N ILE A 227 -1.78 2.68 -12.29
CA ILE A 227 -1.20 3.78 -11.51
C ILE A 227 0.01 4.37 -12.25
N GLY A 228 0.89 3.53 -12.79
CA GLY A 228 2.11 3.94 -13.50
C GLY A 228 1.93 4.39 -14.94
N THR A 229 0.79 4.11 -15.59
CA THR A 229 0.57 4.47 -16.99
C THR A 229 0.65 5.99 -17.18
N ASN A 230 1.39 6.41 -18.20
CA ASN A 230 1.62 7.82 -18.55
C ASN A 230 2.24 8.65 -17.40
N LEU A 231 2.97 8.02 -16.48
CA LEU A 231 3.73 8.74 -15.47
C LEU A 231 5.08 9.19 -16.05
N THR A 232 5.12 10.40 -16.59
CA THR A 232 6.34 10.98 -17.19
C THR A 232 6.87 12.14 -16.36
N ALA A 233 8.19 12.24 -16.24
CA ALA A 233 8.82 13.36 -15.57
C ALA A 233 8.53 14.68 -16.31
N PRO A 234 8.24 15.77 -15.57
CA PRO A 234 7.92 17.06 -16.18
C PRO A 234 9.12 17.62 -16.92
N LYS A 235 8.85 18.20 -18.09
CA LYS A 235 9.89 18.83 -18.92
C LYS A 235 10.25 20.21 -18.39
N GLY A 236 11.42 20.75 -18.78
CA GLY A 236 11.89 22.06 -18.31
C GLY A 236 10.89 23.20 -18.56
N ASN A 237 10.20 23.20 -19.70
CA ASN A 237 9.15 24.18 -20.00
C ASN A 237 7.90 24.03 -19.10
N GLU A 238 7.53 22.80 -18.72
CA GLU A 238 6.42 22.52 -17.80
C GLU A 238 6.77 22.94 -16.37
N LEU A 239 8.03 22.75 -15.95
CA LEU A 239 8.52 23.23 -14.65
C LEU A 239 8.45 24.75 -14.56
N VAL A 240 8.90 25.46 -15.59
CA VAL A 240 8.80 26.93 -15.65
C VAL A 240 7.34 27.40 -15.67
N ALA A 241 6.47 26.74 -16.44
CA ALA A 241 5.05 27.10 -16.53
C ALA A 241 4.26 26.86 -15.23
N THR A 242 4.75 25.98 -14.35
CA THR A 242 4.07 25.60 -13.10
C THR A 242 4.77 26.10 -11.84
N ASN A 243 5.80 26.95 -11.99
CA ASN A 243 6.66 27.39 -10.88
C ASN A 243 7.19 26.20 -10.06
N GLY A 244 7.59 25.12 -10.74
CA GLY A 244 8.11 23.90 -10.12
C GLY A 244 7.08 22.95 -9.51
N LEU A 245 5.80 23.34 -9.36
CA LEU A 245 4.76 22.49 -8.73
C LEU A 245 4.54 21.16 -9.46
N ALA A 246 4.78 21.12 -10.79
CA ALA A 246 4.74 19.87 -11.56
C ALA A 246 5.72 18.80 -11.03
N ALA A 247 6.89 19.21 -10.53
CA ALA A 247 7.87 18.29 -9.92
C ALA A 247 7.32 17.63 -8.64
N VAL A 248 6.59 18.39 -7.84
CA VAL A 248 5.97 17.92 -6.59
C VAL A 248 4.92 16.87 -6.89
N VAL A 249 4.02 17.15 -7.83
CA VAL A 249 2.97 16.21 -8.26
C VAL A 249 3.59 14.94 -8.85
N TYR A 250 4.60 15.07 -9.71
CA TYR A 250 5.32 13.91 -10.26
C TYR A 250 5.99 13.06 -9.17
N THR A 251 6.62 13.72 -8.20
CA THR A 251 7.26 13.06 -7.06
C THR A 251 6.24 12.25 -6.25
N MET A 252 5.09 12.83 -5.92
CA MET A 252 4.07 12.10 -5.16
C MET A 252 3.39 10.99 -5.94
N ASN A 253 3.21 11.13 -7.26
CA ASN A 253 2.77 10.02 -8.10
C ASN A 253 3.78 8.86 -8.06
N SER A 254 5.09 9.16 -8.11
CA SER A 254 6.15 8.17 -8.08
C SER A 254 6.23 7.47 -6.72
N VAL A 255 6.11 8.23 -5.63
CA VAL A 255 6.05 7.72 -4.26
C VAL A 255 4.80 6.83 -4.06
N LEU A 256 3.62 7.28 -4.52
CA LEU A 256 2.39 6.48 -4.48
C LEU A 256 2.57 5.14 -5.22
N LEU A 257 3.09 5.19 -6.44
CA LEU A 257 3.33 3.98 -7.24
C LEU A 257 4.29 3.02 -6.52
N PHE A 258 5.41 3.54 -6.00
CA PHE A 258 6.39 2.74 -5.28
C PHE A 258 5.81 2.07 -4.04
N VAL A 259 5.07 2.81 -3.21
CA VAL A 259 4.49 2.30 -1.97
C VAL A 259 3.45 1.22 -2.27
N MET A 260 2.56 1.45 -3.24
CA MET A 260 1.57 0.46 -3.65
C MET A 260 2.24 -0.80 -4.23
N TRP A 261 3.29 -0.63 -5.03
CA TRP A 261 4.08 -1.74 -5.57
C TRP A 261 4.78 -2.54 -4.47
N ALA A 262 5.39 -1.87 -3.49
CA ALA A 262 6.06 -2.52 -2.37
C ALA A 262 5.08 -3.29 -1.47
N LEU A 263 3.87 -2.76 -1.24
CA LEU A 263 2.80 -3.47 -0.53
C LEU A 263 2.38 -4.75 -1.25
N VAL A 264 2.15 -4.66 -2.57
CA VAL A 264 1.83 -5.83 -3.44
C VAL A 264 2.96 -6.85 -3.43
N ALA A 265 4.22 -6.40 -3.36
CA ALA A 265 5.36 -7.29 -3.25
C ALA A 265 5.39 -8.02 -1.89
N ALA A 266 5.16 -7.29 -0.80
CA ALA A 266 5.26 -7.81 0.56
C ALA A 266 4.12 -8.79 0.91
N ILE A 267 2.87 -8.41 0.67
CA ILE A 267 1.68 -9.05 1.23
C ILE A 267 1.01 -9.96 0.17
N PRO A 268 0.36 -11.08 0.57
CA PRO A 268 -0.36 -11.93 -0.37
C PRO A 268 -1.44 -11.16 -1.12
N CYS A 269 -1.38 -11.18 -2.45
CA CYS A 269 -2.46 -10.67 -3.29
C CYS A 269 -2.42 -11.33 -4.68
N GLN A 270 -3.57 -11.34 -5.35
CA GLN A 270 -3.75 -12.00 -6.64
C GLN A 270 -2.96 -11.32 -7.76
N ASP A 271 -2.30 -12.12 -8.60
CA ASP A 271 -1.57 -11.67 -9.80
C ASP A 271 -0.61 -10.51 -9.51
N ARG A 272 0.34 -10.74 -8.59
CA ARG A 272 1.27 -9.71 -8.08
C ARG A 272 2.09 -9.03 -9.18
N GLY A 273 2.45 -9.79 -10.23
CA GLY A 273 3.23 -9.35 -11.39
C GLY A 273 4.12 -8.14 -11.14
N LEU A 274 5.27 -8.35 -10.48
CA LEU A 274 6.19 -7.26 -10.06
C LEU A 274 6.91 -6.56 -11.23
N GLN A 275 6.53 -6.84 -12.47
CA GLN A 275 7.12 -6.30 -13.70
C GLN A 275 6.58 -4.90 -14.03
N VAL A 276 6.52 -4.02 -13.03
CA VAL A 276 6.14 -2.63 -13.25
C VAL A 276 7.38 -1.86 -13.68
N HIS A 277 7.30 -1.15 -14.80
CA HIS A 277 8.40 -0.31 -15.26
C HIS A 277 8.51 0.94 -14.38
N PHE A 278 9.40 0.88 -13.39
CA PHE A 278 9.70 2.00 -12.50
C PHE A 278 10.96 2.72 -12.98
N SER A 279 10.78 3.77 -13.79
CA SER A 279 11.89 4.58 -14.31
C SER A 279 11.74 6.03 -13.86
N VAL A 280 12.63 6.44 -12.95
CA VAL A 280 12.69 7.78 -12.38
C VAL A 280 14.00 8.44 -12.80
N PRO A 281 13.98 9.67 -13.35
CA PRO A 281 15.22 10.39 -13.67
C PRO A 281 16.07 10.67 -12.43
N ARG A 282 17.39 10.47 -12.55
CA ARG A 282 18.35 10.67 -11.46
C ARG A 282 18.54 12.14 -11.02
N GLN A 283 17.92 13.08 -11.74
CA GLN A 283 17.95 14.51 -11.40
C GLN A 283 17.19 14.85 -10.11
N PHE A 284 16.25 14.00 -9.69
CA PHE A 284 15.53 14.17 -8.43
C PHE A 284 16.36 13.63 -7.27
N VAL A 285 16.55 14.41 -6.21
CA VAL A 285 17.40 14.05 -5.07
C VAL A 285 16.93 12.78 -4.33
N TRP A 286 15.62 12.54 -4.27
CA TRP A 286 15.03 11.35 -3.66
C TRP A 286 15.12 10.08 -4.54
N SER A 287 15.47 10.22 -5.83
CA SER A 287 15.46 9.09 -6.77
C SER A 287 16.44 7.99 -6.38
N GLY A 288 17.62 8.34 -5.87
CA GLY A 288 18.66 7.39 -5.46
C GLY A 288 18.16 6.39 -4.41
N PRO A 289 17.71 6.85 -3.22
CA PRO A 289 17.17 5.98 -2.19
C PRO A 289 15.98 5.13 -2.66
N VAL A 290 15.03 5.70 -3.41
CA VAL A 290 13.85 4.96 -3.91
C VAL A 290 14.26 3.87 -4.91
N LEU A 291 15.15 4.18 -5.86
CA LEU A 291 15.64 3.21 -6.84
C LEU A 291 16.45 2.09 -6.15
N SER A 292 17.25 2.42 -5.13
CA SER A 292 17.96 1.42 -4.33
C SER A 292 17.02 0.44 -3.63
N LEU A 293 15.94 0.93 -3.02
CA LEU A 293 14.93 0.04 -2.42
C LEU A 293 14.22 -0.81 -3.48
N HIS A 294 13.87 -0.21 -4.62
CA HIS A 294 13.24 -0.92 -5.73
C HIS A 294 14.13 -2.08 -6.22
N GLU A 295 15.44 -1.84 -6.42
CA GLU A 295 16.41 -2.86 -6.80
C GLU A 295 16.52 -3.96 -5.74
N ARG A 296 16.66 -3.61 -4.45
CA ARG A 296 16.75 -4.58 -3.36
C ARG A 296 15.51 -5.48 -3.25
N ILE A 297 14.31 -4.91 -3.41
CA ILE A 297 13.06 -5.68 -3.40
C ILE A 297 12.97 -6.61 -4.62
N LEU A 298 13.42 -6.16 -5.80
CA LEU A 298 13.50 -7.01 -6.99
C LEU A 298 14.51 -8.16 -6.82
N GLU A 299 15.66 -7.90 -6.21
CA GLU A 299 16.63 -8.94 -5.87
C GLU A 299 16.04 -9.96 -4.90
N GLU A 300 15.35 -9.52 -3.85
CA GLU A 300 14.62 -10.41 -2.94
C GLU A 300 13.55 -11.23 -3.67
N SER A 301 12.82 -10.63 -4.62
CA SER A 301 11.84 -11.39 -5.42
C SER A 301 12.48 -12.49 -6.26
N LYS A 302 13.68 -12.25 -6.82
CA LYS A 302 14.42 -13.22 -7.65
C LYS A 302 14.99 -14.35 -6.81
N LYS A 303 15.46 -14.08 -5.59
CA LYS A 303 15.90 -15.12 -4.65
C LYS A 303 14.77 -16.06 -4.27
N ARG A 304 13.55 -15.54 -4.26
CA ARG A 304 12.33 -16.24 -3.82
C ARG A 304 11.46 -16.68 -4.99
N ASP A 305 12.03 -16.83 -6.20
CA ASP A 305 11.35 -17.10 -7.48
C ASP A 305 10.78 -18.54 -7.58
N ARG A 306 9.98 -18.90 -6.58
CA ARG A 306 8.96 -19.92 -6.69
C ARG A 306 7.72 -19.20 -7.19
N LYS A 307 7.22 -19.60 -8.36
CA LYS A 307 6.01 -19.06 -9.00
C LYS A 307 4.76 -18.96 -8.08
N ASN A 308 4.81 -19.56 -6.89
CA ASN A 308 3.72 -19.67 -5.93
C ASN A 308 4.06 -19.10 -4.54
N ALA A 309 5.08 -18.23 -4.39
CA ALA A 309 5.32 -17.58 -3.10
C ALA A 309 4.13 -16.67 -2.74
N CYS A 310 3.70 -16.66 -1.47
CA CYS A 310 2.52 -15.90 -1.04
C CYS A 310 2.81 -14.43 -0.69
N GLY A 311 4.01 -13.93 -0.99
CA GLY A 311 4.46 -12.64 -0.46
C GLY A 311 5.98 -12.61 -0.34
N LEU A 312 6.55 -11.43 -0.21
CA LEU A 312 7.96 -11.25 0.14
C LEU A 312 8.15 -10.84 1.60
N LEU A 313 7.06 -10.69 2.37
CA LEU A 313 7.13 -10.37 3.79
C LEU A 313 8.04 -11.37 4.52
N ARG A 314 8.95 -10.84 5.35
CA ARG A 314 9.94 -11.65 6.04
C ARG A 314 9.30 -12.69 6.97
N GLU A 315 8.32 -12.28 7.76
CA GLU A 315 7.63 -13.14 8.73
C GLU A 315 6.90 -14.30 8.01
N LEU A 316 6.31 -14.04 6.84
CA LEU A 316 5.69 -15.10 6.01
C LEU A 316 6.71 -16.11 5.50
N HIS A 317 7.90 -15.65 5.12
CA HIS A 317 8.95 -16.54 4.68
C HIS A 317 9.49 -17.41 5.82
N GLN A 318 9.68 -16.82 7.00
CA GLN A 318 10.07 -17.56 8.20
C GLN A 318 9.00 -18.59 8.59
N LEU A 319 7.72 -18.22 8.47
CA LEU A 319 6.60 -19.11 8.70
C LEU A 319 6.62 -20.30 7.73
N GLU A 320 6.71 -20.05 6.42
CA GLU A 320 6.75 -21.10 5.39
C GLU A 320 7.91 -22.08 5.65
N ARG A 321 9.07 -21.54 6.04
CA ARG A 321 10.25 -22.34 6.39
C ARG A 321 9.99 -23.21 7.61
N CYS A 322 9.47 -22.65 8.70
CA CYS A 322 9.21 -23.40 9.94
C CYS A 322 8.14 -24.48 9.71
N ALA A 323 7.06 -24.16 9.00
CA ALA A 323 6.00 -25.10 8.66
C ALA A 323 6.50 -26.27 7.80
N ARG A 324 7.40 -26.01 6.84
CA ARG A 324 8.00 -27.06 6.01
C ARG A 324 8.88 -28.00 6.83
N VAL A 325 9.79 -27.45 7.64
CA VAL A 325 10.69 -28.26 8.50
C VAL A 325 9.88 -29.10 9.47
N LEU A 326 8.83 -28.54 10.09
CA LEU A 326 7.94 -29.30 10.97
C LEU A 326 7.16 -30.39 10.24
N SER A 327 6.78 -30.16 8.98
CA SER A 327 6.11 -31.19 8.17
C SER A 327 7.05 -32.37 7.86
N GLU A 328 8.29 -32.08 7.47
CA GLU A 328 9.32 -33.10 7.22
C GLU A 328 9.63 -33.90 8.49
N LEU A 329 9.72 -33.23 9.64
CA LEU A 329 9.88 -33.90 10.92
C LEU A 329 8.68 -34.80 11.23
N ALA A 330 7.46 -34.31 11.04
CA ALA A 330 6.24 -35.08 11.28
C ALA A 330 6.12 -36.32 10.38
N ASP A 331 6.75 -36.32 9.20
CA ASP A 331 6.82 -37.47 8.30
C ASP A 331 7.92 -38.48 8.67
N SER A 332 9.00 -38.02 9.31
CA SER A 332 10.17 -38.83 9.66
C SER A 332 10.07 -39.56 11.00
N VAL A 333 9.14 -39.16 11.88
CA VAL A 333 9.03 -39.69 13.24
C VAL A 333 8.48 -41.11 13.27
N GLN A 334 9.14 -41.98 14.04
CA GLN A 334 8.65 -43.30 14.43
C GLN A 334 8.39 -43.30 15.95
N PHE A 335 7.32 -43.97 16.38
CA PHE A 335 6.93 -44.02 17.79
C PHE A 335 7.36 -45.34 18.44
N PRO A 336 7.86 -45.32 19.70
CA PRO A 336 8.06 -44.15 20.56
C PRO A 336 9.21 -43.24 20.07
N LEU A 337 9.07 -41.94 20.30
CA LEU A 337 10.05 -40.92 19.91
C LEU A 337 11.38 -41.12 20.66
N SER A 338 12.49 -40.85 19.98
CA SER A 338 13.78 -40.68 20.67
C SER A 338 13.87 -39.30 21.31
N ASP A 339 14.61 -39.20 22.42
CA ASP A 339 14.83 -37.93 23.14
C ASP A 339 15.40 -36.84 22.21
N GLU A 340 16.30 -37.19 21.30
CA GLU A 340 16.87 -36.27 20.30
C GLU A 340 15.81 -35.71 19.36
N LYS A 341 14.91 -36.55 18.85
CA LYS A 341 13.83 -36.13 17.93
C LYS A 341 12.77 -35.31 18.66
N GLU A 342 12.47 -35.66 19.90
CA GLU A 342 11.57 -34.85 20.72
C GLU A 342 12.16 -33.46 21.00
N MET A 343 13.44 -33.35 21.33
CA MET A 343 14.11 -32.06 21.50
C MET A 343 14.11 -31.23 20.20
N GLU A 344 14.42 -31.86 19.06
CA GLU A 344 14.39 -31.20 17.75
C GLU A 344 13.00 -30.63 17.45
N VAL A 345 11.93 -31.40 17.68
CA VAL A 345 10.55 -30.95 17.47
C VAL A 345 10.20 -29.79 18.40
N ARG A 346 10.54 -29.87 19.69
CA ARG A 346 10.30 -28.78 20.65
C ARG A 346 11.00 -27.48 20.23
N GLN A 347 12.24 -27.57 19.73
CA GLN A 347 12.95 -26.40 19.21
C GLN A 347 12.22 -25.78 18.01
N ARG A 348 11.75 -26.59 17.06
CA ARG A 348 11.03 -26.06 15.88
C ARG A 348 9.65 -25.50 16.20
N VAL A 349 8.96 -26.08 17.17
CA VAL A 349 7.69 -25.53 17.69
C VAL A 349 7.95 -24.17 18.34
N GLN A 350 9.04 -24.02 19.09
CA GLN A 350 9.42 -22.75 19.68
C GLN A 350 9.76 -21.69 18.60
N GLU A 351 10.51 -22.05 17.56
CA GLU A 351 10.77 -21.17 16.41
C GLU A 351 9.46 -20.73 15.73
N LEU A 352 8.53 -21.66 15.51
CA LEU A 352 7.22 -21.37 14.91
C LEU A 352 6.37 -20.44 15.80
N SER A 353 6.40 -20.66 17.12
CA SER A 353 5.68 -19.84 18.12
C SER A 353 6.16 -18.39 18.10
N GLN A 354 7.49 -18.17 18.04
CA GLN A 354 8.07 -16.82 17.93
C GLN A 354 7.63 -16.09 16.66
N VAL A 355 7.61 -16.79 15.52
CA VAL A 355 7.14 -16.20 14.25
C VAL A 355 5.66 -15.85 14.34
N CYS A 356 4.83 -16.73 14.89
CA CYS A 356 3.40 -16.50 15.05
C CYS A 356 3.13 -15.28 15.95
N GLN A 357 3.85 -15.15 17.06
CA GLN A 357 3.72 -13.99 17.94
C GLN A 357 4.13 -12.69 17.25
N ALA A 358 5.24 -12.69 16.50
CA ALA A 358 5.69 -11.51 15.75
C ALA A 358 4.67 -11.08 14.68
N MET A 359 3.98 -12.05 14.07
CA MET A 359 2.90 -11.77 13.12
C MET A 359 1.67 -11.19 13.83
N GLU A 360 1.21 -11.82 14.91
CA GLU A 360 0.05 -11.36 15.69
C GLU A 360 0.21 -9.92 16.19
N GLU A 361 1.38 -9.59 16.74
CA GLU A 361 1.70 -8.24 17.23
C GLU A 361 1.84 -7.21 16.10
N GLY A 362 2.25 -7.63 14.90
CA GLY A 362 2.59 -6.75 13.79
C GLY A 362 1.45 -6.51 12.78
N LEU A 363 0.54 -7.47 12.58
CA LEU A 363 -0.52 -7.39 11.57
C LEU A 363 -1.59 -6.35 11.90
N ASP A 364 -1.99 -6.24 13.16
CA ASP A 364 -3.02 -5.28 13.58
C ASP A 364 -2.59 -3.81 13.40
N PRO A 365 -1.39 -3.39 13.84
CA PRO A 365 -0.87 -2.07 13.52
C PRO A 365 -0.74 -1.81 12.02
N LEU A 366 -0.32 -2.82 11.24
CA LEU A 366 -0.19 -2.71 9.79
C LEU A 366 -1.56 -2.48 9.13
N GLU A 367 -2.58 -3.26 9.49
CA GLU A 367 -3.93 -3.08 8.95
C GLU A 367 -4.48 -1.68 9.28
N ARG A 368 -4.25 -1.19 10.51
CA ARG A 368 -4.64 0.17 10.91
C ARG A 368 -3.99 1.24 10.03
N GLN A 369 -2.70 1.11 9.71
CA GLN A 369 -2.02 2.03 8.80
C GLN A 369 -2.53 1.94 7.36
N VAL A 370 -2.81 0.73 6.85
CA VAL A 370 -3.42 0.57 5.52
C VAL A 370 -4.80 1.23 5.46
N ARG A 371 -5.61 1.12 6.51
CA ARG A 371 -6.89 1.82 6.64
C ARG A 371 -6.72 3.33 6.71
N GLU A 372 -5.72 3.82 7.42
CA GLU A 372 -5.40 5.25 7.47
C GLU A 372 -5.03 5.78 6.08
N VAL A 373 -4.17 5.08 5.34
CA VAL A 373 -3.85 5.42 3.93
C VAL A 373 -5.10 5.48 3.08
N PHE A 374 -5.98 4.47 3.19
CA PHE A 374 -7.25 4.45 2.48
C PHE A 374 -8.10 5.69 2.77
N HIS A 375 -8.28 6.03 4.05
CA HIS A 375 -9.08 7.19 4.46
C HIS A 375 -8.47 8.51 4.00
N ARG A 376 -7.15 8.68 4.10
CA ARG A 376 -6.48 9.91 3.63
C ARG A 376 -6.59 10.12 2.14
N ILE A 377 -6.53 9.05 1.34
CA ILE A 377 -6.77 9.12 -0.10
C ILE A 377 -8.21 9.55 -0.39
N VAL A 378 -9.20 8.94 0.29
CA VAL A 378 -10.62 9.30 0.13
C VAL A 378 -10.84 10.78 0.50
N GLN A 379 -10.30 11.22 1.64
CA GLN A 379 -10.40 12.61 2.08
C GLN A 379 -9.77 13.57 1.07
N SER A 380 -8.53 13.31 0.64
CA SER A 380 -7.83 14.15 -0.34
C SER A 380 -8.59 14.28 -1.66
N ARG A 381 -9.27 13.22 -2.10
CA ARG A 381 -10.13 13.26 -3.28
C ARG A 381 -11.36 14.14 -3.07
N THR A 382 -12.06 14.00 -1.94
CA THR A 382 -13.25 14.80 -1.64
C THR A 382 -12.88 16.29 -1.59
N GLU A 383 -11.82 16.64 -0.86
CA GLU A 383 -11.32 18.02 -0.77
C GLU A 383 -10.87 18.57 -2.14
N GLY A 384 -10.22 17.75 -2.95
CA GLY A 384 -9.78 18.10 -4.29
C GLY A 384 -10.93 18.33 -5.27
N LEU A 385 -11.95 17.47 -5.25
CA LEU A 385 -13.15 17.59 -6.09
C LEU A 385 -13.99 18.82 -5.71
N ASP A 386 -14.17 19.09 -4.42
CA ASP A 386 -14.89 20.28 -3.95
C ASP A 386 -14.17 21.57 -4.38
N SER A 387 -12.83 21.52 -4.38
CA SER A 387 -12.01 22.66 -4.78
C SER A 387 -12.00 22.93 -6.29
N LEU A 388 -12.10 21.88 -7.11
CA LEU A 388 -12.12 21.96 -8.58
C LEU A 388 -13.53 22.17 -9.15
N GLY A 389 -14.55 21.64 -8.48
CA GLY A 389 -15.97 21.72 -8.86
C GLY A 389 -16.62 23.07 -8.60
N GLY A 390 -16.03 23.91 -7.74
CA GLY A 390 -16.50 25.27 -7.43
C GLY A 390 -16.20 26.33 -8.51
N ARG A 391 -15.91 25.96 -9.76
CA ARG A 391 -15.80 26.94 -10.85
C ARG A 391 -17.19 27.56 -11.07
N PRO A 392 -17.37 28.90 -10.96
CA PRO A 392 -18.58 29.52 -11.46
C PRO A 392 -18.62 29.26 -12.97
N SER A 393 -19.67 28.59 -13.42
CA SER A 393 -20.05 28.60 -14.81
C SER A 393 -20.28 30.06 -15.18
N ASN A 394 -19.31 30.69 -15.82
CA ASN A 394 -19.59 31.91 -16.57
C ASN A 394 -20.54 31.50 -17.68
N SER A 395 -21.82 31.75 -17.45
CA SER A 395 -22.84 31.82 -18.48
C SER A 395 -22.43 32.91 -19.46
N GLU A 396 -22.04 32.50 -20.67
CA GLU A 396 -22.19 33.34 -21.87
C GLU A 396 -23.67 33.45 -22.25
#